data_AF-A0A3B8YX17-F1
#
_entry.id   AF-A0A3B8YX17-F1
#
_cell.length_a   1.000
_cell.length_b   1.000
_cell.length_c   1.000
_cell.angle_alpha   90.00
_cell.angle_beta   90.00
_cell.angle_gamma   90.00
#
_symmetry.space_group_name_H-M   'P 1'
#
loop_
_entity.id
_entity.type
_entity.pdbx_description
1 polymer ?
#
loop_
_entity_poly.entity_id
_entity_poly.type
_entity_poly.pdbx_seq_one_letter_code
_entity_poly.pdbx_strand_id
1 'polypeptide(L)'
;MKNRSRLNVLLAALGCVGLMAASLAAAQGVALEKVQPKMVCMVNDTLFPREQIPVEVDGKTYFGCCEMCKGRLAEDASIRSAKDPVSGASVDKALAVIGAAPDGKVQYFLTEETFSRYNQGS
;
A
#
# COMPACT_ATOMS: atom_id res chain seq x y z
N MET A 1 71.88 8.01 -25.93
CA MET A 1 71.65 8.75 -24.66
C MET A 1 71.06 10.12 -24.99
N LYS A 2 69.85 10.43 -24.46
CA LYS A 2 69.13 11.74 -24.40
C LYS A 2 68.86 12.46 -25.75
N ASN A 3 67.73 13.08 -26.05
CA ASN A 3 66.44 13.33 -25.40
C ASN A 3 65.59 14.13 -26.41
N ARG A 4 64.26 14.20 -26.20
CA ARG A 4 63.30 15.30 -26.54
C ARG A 4 62.09 14.90 -27.40
N SER A 5 61.04 14.49 -26.67
CA SER A 5 59.70 15.08 -26.65
C SER A 5 59.18 15.73 -27.94
N ARG A 6 58.07 15.19 -28.48
CA ARG A 6 56.90 15.99 -28.89
C ARG A 6 55.60 15.27 -28.53
N LEU A 7 55.00 15.81 -27.49
CA LEU A 7 53.59 15.76 -27.12
C LEU A 7 52.74 16.38 -28.26
N ASN A 8 51.70 15.68 -28.76
CA ASN A 8 50.30 16.16 -28.82
C ASN A 8 49.38 15.45 -29.84
N VAL A 9 48.10 15.39 -29.43
CA VAL A 9 46.83 15.21 -30.17
C VAL A 9 46.45 13.79 -30.63
N LEU A 10 45.42 13.21 -29.98
CA LEU A 10 44.07 13.11 -30.55
C LEU A 10 43.09 12.43 -29.57
N LEU A 11 42.08 13.21 -29.18
CA LEU A 11 40.83 12.75 -28.57
C LEU A 11 40.19 11.62 -29.40
N ALA A 12 39.71 10.58 -28.73
CA ALA A 12 38.57 9.80 -29.19
C ALA A 12 37.75 9.37 -27.97
N ALA A 13 36.65 10.10 -27.75
CA ALA A 13 35.59 9.74 -26.83
C ALA A 13 34.86 8.50 -27.35
N LEU A 14 34.78 7.42 -26.57
CA LEU A 14 33.89 6.26 -26.75
C LEU A 14 34.01 5.46 -25.43
N GLY A 15 32.98 5.13 -24.65
CA GLY A 15 31.56 5.37 -24.68
C GLY A 15 31.05 5.04 -23.26
N CYS A 16 30.05 5.76 -22.80
CA CYS A 16 29.37 5.48 -21.55
C CYS A 16 28.64 4.13 -21.66
N VAL A 17 29.12 3.10 -20.98
CA VAL A 17 28.29 1.91 -20.68
C VAL A 17 27.99 1.97 -19.19
N GLY A 18 27.01 2.79 -18.85
CA GLY A 18 26.39 2.75 -17.53
C GLY A 18 25.66 1.43 -17.38
N LEU A 19 26.20 0.53 -16.55
CA LEU A 19 25.46 -0.63 -16.06
C LEU A 19 24.36 -0.11 -15.12
N MET A 20 23.19 0.20 -15.66
CA MET A 20 21.99 0.36 -14.83
C MET A 20 21.55 -1.04 -14.40
N ALA A 21 21.97 -1.45 -13.21
CA ALA A 21 21.32 -2.54 -12.50
C ALA A 21 19.89 -2.10 -12.16
N ALA A 22 18.92 -2.55 -12.94
CA ALA A 22 17.51 -2.45 -12.58
C ALA A 22 17.28 -3.37 -11.37
N SER A 23 17.25 -2.79 -10.17
CA SER A 23 16.83 -3.50 -8.97
C SER A 23 15.34 -3.83 -9.07
N LEU A 24 15.01 -5.06 -9.47
CA LEU A 24 13.69 -5.63 -9.21
C LEU A 24 13.63 -5.96 -7.71
N ALA A 25 13.26 -4.97 -6.90
CA ALA A 25 12.71 -5.24 -5.59
C ALA A 25 11.30 -5.83 -5.79
N ALA A 26 11.23 -7.13 -6.05
CA ALA A 26 9.99 -7.87 -5.94
C ALA A 26 9.60 -7.83 -4.46
N ALA A 27 8.66 -6.94 -4.11
CA ALA A 27 7.99 -6.99 -2.82
C ALA A 27 7.35 -8.37 -2.73
N GLN A 28 7.92 -9.25 -1.89
CA GLN A 28 7.34 -10.56 -1.66
C GLN A 28 5.96 -10.31 -1.02
N GLY A 29 4.91 -10.44 -1.83
CA GLY A 29 3.53 -10.17 -1.42
C GLY A 29 3.16 -11.15 -0.31
N VAL A 30 2.95 -10.62 0.90
CA VAL A 30 2.37 -11.40 1.99
C VAL A 30 0.91 -11.68 1.62
N ALA A 31 0.54 -12.96 1.56
CA ALA A 31 -0.84 -13.37 1.31
C ALA A 31 -1.75 -12.82 2.41
N LEU A 32 -2.78 -12.07 2.01
CA LEU A 32 -3.74 -11.47 2.94
C LEU A 32 -4.94 -12.39 3.17
N GLU A 33 -5.37 -12.50 4.41
CA GLU A 33 -6.62 -13.17 4.77
C GLU A 33 -7.79 -12.19 4.63
N LYS A 34 -8.88 -12.61 3.99
CA LYS A 34 -10.10 -11.79 3.92
C LYS A 34 -10.80 -11.79 5.29
N VAL A 35 -11.09 -10.61 5.82
CA VAL A 35 -11.69 -10.45 7.16
C VAL A 35 -13.01 -9.68 7.13
N GLN A 36 -13.79 -9.82 8.21
CA GLN A 36 -15.05 -9.09 8.35
C GLN A 36 -14.80 -7.64 8.82
N PRO A 37 -15.53 -6.63 8.29
CA PRO A 37 -15.36 -5.23 8.68
C PRO A 37 -15.46 -4.96 10.17
N LYS A 38 -16.37 -5.65 10.86
CA LYS A 38 -16.59 -5.48 12.31
C LYS A 38 -15.39 -5.87 13.17
N MET A 39 -14.41 -6.58 12.63
CA MET A 39 -13.19 -6.99 13.35
C MET A 39 -12.05 -5.97 13.20
N VAL A 40 -12.27 -4.90 12.44
CA VAL A 40 -11.22 -3.97 12.03
C VAL A 40 -11.48 -2.58 12.60
N CYS A 41 -10.43 -1.92 13.08
CA CYS A 41 -10.49 -0.49 13.31
C CYS A 41 -10.08 0.25 12.04
N MET A 42 -11.03 0.96 11.44
CA MET A 42 -10.84 1.69 10.19
C MET A 42 -10.06 3.00 10.34
N VAL A 43 -9.67 3.37 11.57
CA VAL A 43 -8.86 4.56 11.86
C VAL A 43 -7.36 4.23 11.87
N ASN A 44 -6.98 3.06 12.40
CA ASN A 44 -5.59 2.64 12.52
C ASN A 44 -5.25 1.42 11.64
N ASP A 45 -6.19 1.00 10.79
CA ASP A 45 -6.07 -0.06 9.80
C ASP A 45 -5.52 -1.36 10.39
N THR A 46 -6.13 -1.80 11.50
CA THR A 46 -5.68 -2.97 12.26
C THR A 46 -6.84 -3.91 12.57
N LEU A 47 -6.60 -5.21 12.38
CA LEU A 47 -7.46 -6.33 12.75
C LEU A 47 -7.37 -6.60 14.27
N PHE A 48 -8.51 -6.93 14.88
CA PHE A 48 -8.61 -7.26 16.30
C PHE A 48 -9.31 -8.61 16.51
N PRO A 49 -9.07 -9.30 17.64
CA PRO A 49 -9.72 -10.57 17.97
C PRO A 49 -11.12 -10.38 18.59
N ARG A 50 -11.76 -9.23 18.36
CA ARG A 50 -13.09 -8.89 18.89
C ARG A 50 -13.80 -7.94 17.94
N GLU A 51 -15.12 -7.80 18.11
CA GLU A 51 -15.88 -6.80 17.39
C GLU A 51 -15.56 -5.38 17.86
N GLN A 52 -15.57 -4.45 16.92
CA GLN A 52 -15.30 -3.03 17.09
C GLN A 52 -16.60 -2.23 17.16
N ILE A 53 -16.51 -0.95 17.55
CA ILE A 53 -17.67 -0.10 17.77
C ILE A 53 -18.22 0.37 16.41
N PRO A 54 -19.50 0.10 16.08
CA PRO A 54 -20.11 0.56 14.85
C PRO A 54 -20.38 2.07 14.89
N VAL A 55 -20.20 2.73 13.74
CA VAL A 55 -20.44 4.15 13.53
C VAL A 55 -21.22 4.32 12.22
N GLU A 56 -22.47 4.75 12.32
CA GLU A 56 -23.32 5.00 11.15
C GLU A 56 -23.09 6.41 10.62
N VAL A 57 -22.73 6.53 9.34
CA VAL A 57 -22.60 7.80 8.62
C VAL A 57 -23.20 7.62 7.22
N ASP A 58 -24.16 8.46 6.85
CA ASP A 58 -24.82 8.44 5.53
C ASP A 58 -25.37 7.05 5.12
N GLY A 59 -25.89 6.29 6.09
CA GLY A 59 -26.44 4.94 5.87
C GLY A 59 -25.39 3.84 5.69
N LYS A 60 -24.12 4.11 6.02
CA LYS A 60 -23.01 3.15 5.99
C LYS A 60 -22.43 2.95 7.38
N THR A 61 -22.03 1.72 7.68
CA THR A 61 -21.41 1.35 8.95
C THR A 61 -19.88 1.32 8.86
N TYR A 62 -19.22 2.08 9.72
CA TYR A 62 -17.77 2.06 9.94
C TYR A 62 -17.45 1.50 11.32
N PHE A 63 -16.19 1.10 11.55
CA PHE A 63 -15.80 0.41 12.77
C PHE A 63 -14.55 1.02 13.41
N GLY A 64 -14.63 1.39 14.71
CA GLY A 64 -13.54 1.98 15.48
C GLY A 64 -13.25 1.22 16.77
N CYS A 65 -11.99 1.14 17.20
CA CYS A 65 -11.61 0.33 18.37
C CYS A 65 -11.86 0.96 19.74
N CYS A 66 -12.14 2.27 19.77
CA CYS A 66 -12.40 3.03 20.98
C CYS A 66 -13.25 4.27 20.66
N GLU A 67 -13.75 4.96 21.70
CA GLU A 67 -14.58 6.17 21.53
C GLU A 67 -13.89 7.28 20.74
N MET A 68 -12.56 7.43 20.87
CA MET A 68 -11.80 8.37 20.03
C MET A 68 -11.88 8.01 18.54
N CYS A 69 -11.70 6.73 18.20
CA CYS A 69 -11.82 6.28 16.81
C CYS A 69 -13.24 6.45 16.28
N LYS A 70 -14.25 6.21 17.13
CA LYS A 70 -15.65 6.48 16.80
C LYS A 70 -15.91 7.96 16.50
N GLY A 71 -15.44 8.87 17.35
CA GLY A 71 -15.56 10.31 17.11
C GLY A 71 -14.90 10.73 15.80
N ARG A 72 -13.68 10.26 15.55
CA ARG A 72 -12.97 10.51 14.29
C ARG A 72 -13.71 10.00 13.06
N LEU A 73 -14.31 8.80 13.13
CA LEU A 73 -15.09 8.25 12.02
C LEU A 73 -16.37 9.04 11.75
N ALA A 74 -16.98 9.65 12.77
CA ALA A 74 -18.15 10.51 12.59
C ALA A 74 -17.76 11.85 11.94
N GLU A 75 -16.66 12.46 12.39
CA GLU A 75 -16.31 13.85 12.07
C GLU A 75 -15.41 14.01 10.84
N ASP A 76 -14.49 13.07 10.60
CA ASP A 76 -13.46 13.17 9.56
C ASP A 76 -13.72 12.19 8.40
N ALA A 77 -14.27 12.74 7.31
CA ALA A 77 -14.56 11.99 6.10
C ALA A 77 -13.33 11.37 5.43
N SER A 78 -12.14 11.94 5.64
CA SER A 78 -10.92 11.44 4.98
C SER A 78 -10.52 10.05 5.49
N ILE A 79 -10.84 9.72 6.74
CA ILE A 79 -10.52 8.43 7.38
C ILE A 79 -11.41 7.31 6.85
N ARG A 80 -12.61 7.65 6.36
CA ARG A 80 -13.59 6.71 5.81
C ARG A 80 -13.21 6.21 4.41
N SER A 81 -12.13 6.72 3.83
CA SER A 81 -11.63 6.32 2.51
C SER A 81 -10.24 5.70 2.58
N ALA A 82 -9.92 4.83 1.63
CA ALA A 82 -8.61 4.26 1.40
C ALA A 82 -8.28 4.21 -0.10
N LYS A 83 -7.08 3.74 -0.43
CA LYS A 83 -6.67 3.45 -1.81
C LYS A 83 -6.60 1.94 -2.01
N ASP A 84 -7.24 1.47 -3.07
CA ASP A 84 -7.07 0.10 -3.52
C ASP A 84 -5.62 -0.08 -4.03
N PRO A 85 -4.84 -1.04 -3.48
CA PRO A 85 -3.42 -1.16 -3.77
C PRO A 85 -3.13 -1.70 -5.17
N VAL A 86 -4.13 -2.24 -5.88
CA VAL A 86 -3.98 -2.77 -7.24
C VAL A 86 -4.38 -1.74 -8.28
N SER A 87 -5.50 -1.04 -8.09
CA SER A 87 -6.03 -0.08 -9.06
C SER A 87 -5.64 1.38 -8.78
N GLY A 88 -5.24 1.71 -7.54
CA GLY A 88 -5.02 3.08 -7.08
C GLY A 88 -6.31 3.90 -6.91
N ALA A 89 -7.48 3.31 -7.19
CA ALA A 89 -8.77 3.96 -7.04
C ALA A 89 -9.08 4.24 -5.56
N SER A 90 -9.90 5.27 -5.32
CA SER A 90 -10.45 5.51 -3.98
C SER A 90 -11.49 4.46 -3.65
N VAL A 91 -11.46 3.92 -2.43
CA VAL A 91 -12.48 2.99 -1.92
C VAL A 91 -13.03 3.51 -0.61
N ASP A 92 -14.36 3.43 -0.45
CA ASP A 92 -15.04 3.68 0.82
C ASP A 92 -14.84 2.46 1.74
N LYS A 93 -14.25 2.66 2.92
CA LYS A 93 -13.91 1.57 3.83
C LYS A 93 -15.12 0.75 4.29
N ALA A 94 -16.32 1.33 4.30
CA ALA A 94 -17.55 0.59 4.65
C ALA A 94 -18.00 -0.40 3.56
N LEU A 95 -17.56 -0.21 2.31
CA LEU A 95 -17.92 -1.05 1.16
C LEU A 95 -16.74 -1.91 0.65
N ALA A 96 -15.56 -1.74 1.23
CA ALA A 96 -14.35 -2.40 0.79
C ALA A 96 -14.34 -3.89 1.10
N VAL A 97 -13.69 -4.67 0.23
CA VAL A 97 -13.12 -5.96 0.61
C VAL A 97 -11.88 -5.69 1.48
N ILE A 98 -11.76 -6.33 2.63
CA ILE A 98 -10.67 -6.07 3.59
C ILE A 98 -9.77 -7.30 3.70
N GLY A 99 -8.49 -7.12 3.41
CA GLY A 99 -7.45 -8.13 3.57
C GLY A 99 -6.54 -7.81 4.74
N ALA A 100 -6.30 -8.76 5.64
CA ALA A 100 -5.40 -8.64 6.77
C ALA A 100 -4.11 -9.43 6.54
N ALA A 101 -2.97 -8.81 6.83
CA ALA A 101 -1.67 -9.47 6.89
C ALA A 101 -1.50 -10.20 8.24
N PRO A 102 -0.53 -11.14 8.36
CA PRO A 102 -0.27 -11.87 9.59
C PRO A 102 0.10 -11.00 10.80
N ASP A 103 0.59 -9.78 10.57
CA ASP A 103 0.87 -8.79 11.62
C ASP A 103 -0.38 -7.99 12.07
N GLY A 104 -1.54 -8.30 11.49
CA GLY A 104 -2.81 -7.65 11.77
C GLY A 104 -3.06 -6.35 11.01
N LYS A 105 -2.12 -5.87 10.18
CA LYS A 105 -2.37 -4.70 9.32
C LYS A 105 -3.32 -5.06 8.19
N VAL A 106 -4.22 -4.14 7.88
CA VAL A 106 -5.23 -4.37 6.84
C VAL A 106 -5.03 -3.46 5.63
N GLN A 107 -5.47 -3.96 4.49
CA GLN A 107 -5.60 -3.22 3.24
C GLN A 107 -7.04 -3.31 2.73
N TYR A 108 -7.45 -2.29 1.98
CA TYR A 108 -8.82 -2.15 1.48
C TYR A 108 -8.81 -2.26 -0.04
N PHE A 109 -9.75 -3.03 -0.57
CA PHE A 109 -9.87 -3.34 -1.98
C PHE A 109 -11.26 -2.95 -2.47
N LEU A 110 -11.30 -2.34 -3.65
CA LEU A 110 -12.53 -1.91 -4.29
C LEU A 110 -13.41 -3.10 -4.70
N THR A 111 -12.79 -4.22 -5.04
CA THR A 111 -13.47 -5.41 -5.56
C THR A 111 -12.81 -6.71 -5.09
N GLU A 112 -13.54 -7.82 -5.17
CA GLU A 112 -12.97 -9.17 -4.99
C GLU A 112 -11.86 -9.46 -6.00
N GLU A 113 -11.95 -8.90 -7.20
CA GLU A 113 -10.97 -9.10 -8.27
C GLU A 113 -9.62 -8.46 -7.92
N THR A 114 -9.63 -7.21 -7.45
CA THR A 114 -8.40 -6.53 -7.02
C THR A 114 -7.80 -7.19 -5.78
N PHE A 115 -8.61 -7.64 -4.82
CA PHE A 115 -8.14 -8.45 -3.70
C PHE A 115 -7.48 -9.76 -4.16
N SER A 116 -8.14 -10.50 -5.05
CA SER A 116 -7.63 -11.77 -5.57
C SER A 116 -6.32 -11.60 -6.36
N ARG A 117 -6.22 -10.54 -7.17
CA ARG A 117 -5.01 -10.23 -7.94
C ARG A 117 -3.83 -9.90 -7.02
N TYR A 118 -4.05 -9.10 -5.99
CA TYR A 118 -3.03 -8.78 -4.99
C TYR A 118 -2.47 -10.05 -4.32
N ASN A 119 -3.36 -10.99 -3.97
CA ASN A 119 -2.99 -12.23 -3.28
C ASN A 119 -2.31 -13.29 -4.17
N GLN A 120 -2.41 -13.18 -5.50
CA GLN A 120 -1.73 -14.11 -6.43
C GLN A 120 -0.25 -13.74 -6.68
N GLY A 121 0.24 -12.68 -6.03
CA GLY A 121 1.55 -12.10 -6.29
C GLY A 121 1.46 -11.17 -7.49
N SER A 122 1.31 -9.87 -7.22
CA SER A 122 1.41 -8.79 -8.22
C SER A 122 2.72 -8.84 -8.99
#